data_AF-A0A6L4Z507-F1
#
_entry.id   AF-A0A6L4Z507-F1
#
_cell.length_a   1.000
_cell.length_b   1.000
_cell.length_c   1.000
_cell.angle_alpha   90.00
_cell.angle_beta   90.00
_cell.angle_gamma   90.00
#
_symmetry.space_group_name_H-M   'P 1'
#
loop_
_entity.id
_entity.type
_entity.pdbx_description
1 polymer ?
#
loop_
_entity_poly.entity_id
_entity_poly.type
_entity_poly.pdbx_seq_one_letter_code
_entity_poly.pdbx_strand_id
1 'polypeptide(L)'
;YVAVVGQLWNSSADRGLYKTTDGGKTWSKILYVDENTGCSDIAIDPQEPNRLYAGMWQFRRQPWSFSSGGAGSGLHRSTDSGKTWTKVTKGLPEGILGRIALAVAPSRPNVIYANVEAKKTALYRSDDLGESWTMMNAVDFNVTVRPFYFSHLQVDPKDYKKVFKLGLFVSISRDGGATFSGSNGFHSDVHAIWIDPNNTSRMFLGTDGGVYLSNDQGGSWHHMRNLPLSQFYRISYDQEVPYNIYGGLQDNNCWYGPSDSSGAITNSDWQVTGSGDGFNTFPDALDKNIIYSQYQGGNIHRYHKNSRDVKAIKPFAKEGEPKYRFNWNAGFSPSQKNPNIIYVGAQFLFRSIDKGESWQRISNDLTTNDPKKQQQEDSGGLSIDNSSAENHCTIVSIKDSKLDENVIWVGTDDGNIQISRDGGKTWTNVVGNIPSLPANTWCSSVEPGYKDTATAYATFTGYQTGDFKTYIYKTTDFGKTWQSLVTEDIKGFARVIREDS
;
A
#
# COMPACT_ATOMS: atom_id res chain seq x y z
N TYR A 1 -13.98 21.45 -9.65
CA TYR A 1 -12.75 21.03 -10.34
C TYR A 1 -12.33 19.68 -9.79
N VAL A 2 -11.64 18.86 -10.57
CA VAL A 2 -11.04 17.59 -10.10
C VAL A 2 -9.62 17.48 -10.66
N ALA A 3 -8.66 17.34 -9.75
CA ALA A 3 -7.28 17.02 -10.08
C ALA A 3 -7.19 15.51 -10.34
N VAL A 4 -6.82 15.13 -11.56
CA VAL A 4 -6.70 13.72 -11.98
C VAL A 4 -5.22 13.40 -12.14
N VAL A 5 -4.70 12.61 -11.18
CA VAL A 5 -3.34 12.08 -11.25
C VAL A 5 -3.18 11.05 -12.38
N GLY A 6 -4.26 10.34 -12.73
CA GLY A 6 -4.31 9.30 -13.77
C GLY A 6 -4.04 7.89 -13.27
N GLN A 7 -3.94 6.96 -14.22
CA GLN A 7 -3.69 5.54 -13.94
C GLN A 7 -2.30 5.34 -13.31
N LEU A 8 -2.24 4.67 -12.16
CA LEU A 8 -0.98 4.43 -11.43
C LEU A 8 0.07 3.69 -12.27
N TRP A 9 -0.36 2.62 -12.96
CA TRP A 9 0.53 1.67 -13.64
C TRP A 9 0.80 2.00 -15.11
N ASN A 10 -0.08 2.76 -15.78
CA ASN A 10 0.02 3.05 -17.21
C ASN A 10 -0.05 4.54 -17.58
N SER A 11 0.49 4.87 -18.76
CA SER A 11 0.24 6.17 -19.39
C SER A 11 -1.25 6.30 -19.68
N SER A 12 -1.80 7.49 -19.50
CA SER A 12 -3.19 7.76 -19.85
C SER A 12 -3.39 9.21 -20.21
N ALA A 13 -4.13 9.43 -21.30
CA ALA A 13 -4.61 10.75 -21.68
C ALA A 13 -5.59 11.34 -20.66
N ASP A 14 -6.16 10.56 -19.73
CA ASP A 14 -7.12 11.04 -18.73
C ASP A 14 -6.47 11.92 -17.65
N ARG A 15 -5.14 11.99 -17.59
CA ARG A 15 -4.41 12.86 -16.68
C ARG A 15 -4.74 14.34 -16.88
N GLY A 16 -4.63 15.13 -15.81
CA GLY A 16 -4.75 16.59 -15.87
C GLY A 16 -5.77 17.16 -14.89
N LEU A 17 -6.14 18.41 -15.09
CA LEU A 17 -7.15 19.11 -14.29
C LEU A 17 -8.44 19.25 -15.10
N TYR A 18 -9.56 18.90 -14.46
CA TYR A 18 -10.88 18.98 -15.08
C TYR A 18 -11.78 19.98 -14.37
N LYS A 19 -12.62 20.65 -15.15
CA LYS A 19 -13.65 21.58 -14.70
C LYS A 19 -15.03 21.06 -15.09
N THR A 20 -15.97 21.25 -14.18
CA THR A 20 -17.41 21.09 -14.41
C THR A 20 -18.10 22.40 -14.06
N THR A 21 -19.21 22.70 -14.74
CA THR A 21 -20.10 23.83 -14.43
C THR A 21 -21.55 23.38 -14.20
N ASP A 22 -21.81 22.07 -14.16
CA ASP A 22 -23.14 21.48 -14.08
C ASP A 22 -23.29 20.46 -12.94
N GLY A 23 -22.44 20.58 -11.92
CA GLY A 23 -22.45 19.69 -10.75
C GLY A 23 -21.79 18.33 -11.01
N GLY A 24 -20.93 18.22 -12.03
CA GLY A 24 -20.16 17.01 -12.32
C GLY A 24 -20.79 16.07 -13.34
N LYS A 25 -21.83 16.50 -14.06
CA LYS A 25 -22.45 15.72 -15.15
C LYS A 25 -21.55 15.71 -16.37
N THR A 26 -20.93 16.85 -16.68
CA THR A 26 -19.93 16.97 -17.75
C THR A 26 -18.65 17.60 -17.25
N TRP A 27 -17.53 17.21 -17.87
CA TRP A 27 -16.18 17.61 -17.49
C TRP A 27 -15.39 18.05 -18.72
N SER A 28 -14.70 19.18 -18.60
CA SER A 28 -13.74 19.69 -19.58
C SER A 28 -12.34 19.60 -19.00
N LYS A 29 -11.40 19.01 -19.75
CA LYS A 29 -9.97 19.03 -19.40
C LYS A 29 -9.40 20.42 -19.69
N ILE A 30 -8.92 21.10 -18.67
CA ILE A 30 -8.51 22.52 -18.73
C ILE A 30 -7.00 22.74 -18.49
N LEU A 31 -6.29 21.73 -18.00
CA LEU A 31 -4.83 21.71 -17.92
C LEU A 31 -4.35 20.29 -18.18
N TYR A 32 -3.44 20.15 -19.14
CA TYR A 32 -2.83 18.88 -19.56
C TYR A 32 -1.39 19.13 -19.94
N VAL A 33 -0.50 18.23 -19.55
CA VAL A 33 0.92 18.27 -19.92
C VAL A 33 1.22 17.14 -20.89
N ASP A 34 1.08 15.90 -20.43
CA ASP A 34 1.25 14.68 -21.23
C ASP A 34 0.58 13.48 -20.53
N GLU A 35 0.72 12.29 -21.13
CA GLU A 35 0.11 11.04 -20.65
C GLU A 35 0.77 10.44 -19.39
N ASN A 36 1.88 11.01 -18.93
CA ASN A 36 2.64 10.60 -17.75
C ASN A 36 2.54 11.61 -16.59
N THR A 37 1.94 12.78 -16.84
CA THR A 37 1.90 13.91 -15.89
C THR A 37 0.47 14.24 -15.50
N GLY A 38 0.12 13.92 -14.26
CA GLY A 38 -1.21 14.20 -13.70
C GLY A 38 -1.25 15.51 -12.90
N CYS A 39 -2.45 15.99 -12.59
CA CYS A 39 -2.62 17.07 -11.62
C CYS A 39 -2.63 16.44 -10.22
N SER A 40 -1.64 16.79 -9.38
CA SER A 40 -1.50 16.25 -8.02
C SER A 40 -2.31 17.00 -6.98
N ASP A 41 -2.58 18.28 -7.21
CA ASP A 41 -3.32 19.13 -6.30
C ASP A 41 -3.87 20.38 -7.00
N ILE A 42 -4.95 20.93 -6.47
CA ILE A 42 -5.59 22.17 -6.94
C ILE A 42 -6.04 23.00 -5.74
N ALA A 43 -5.56 24.24 -5.65
CA ALA A 43 -6.01 25.22 -4.67
C ALA A 43 -6.71 26.39 -5.36
N ILE A 44 -7.78 26.87 -4.73
CA ILE A 44 -8.64 27.95 -5.23
C ILE A 44 -8.58 29.08 -4.21
N ASP A 45 -8.45 30.32 -4.67
CA ASP A 45 -8.62 31.49 -3.81
C ASP A 45 -10.10 31.58 -3.38
N PRO A 46 -10.42 31.46 -2.07
CA PRO A 46 -11.81 31.46 -1.61
C PRO A 46 -12.48 32.84 -1.71
N GLN A 47 -11.70 33.92 -1.87
CA GLN A 47 -12.21 35.28 -2.04
C GLN A 47 -12.28 35.68 -3.52
N GLU A 48 -11.47 35.06 -4.38
CA GLU A 48 -11.50 35.28 -5.83
C GLU A 48 -11.42 33.97 -6.63
N PRO A 49 -12.54 33.25 -6.85
CA PRO A 49 -12.56 31.90 -7.43
C PRO A 49 -12.04 31.77 -8.88
N ASN A 50 -11.71 32.89 -9.53
CA ASN A 50 -11.02 32.91 -10.82
C ASN A 50 -9.52 32.61 -10.68
N ARG A 51 -8.95 32.74 -9.48
CA ARG A 51 -7.55 32.44 -9.19
C ARG A 51 -7.40 31.00 -8.75
N LEU A 52 -6.59 30.26 -9.49
CA LEU A 52 -6.35 28.83 -9.29
C LEU A 52 -4.85 28.53 -9.31
N TYR A 53 -4.45 27.52 -8.54
CA TYR A 53 -3.08 27.04 -8.46
C TYR A 53 -3.09 25.52 -8.59
N ALA A 54 -2.34 24.97 -9.56
CA ALA A 54 -2.32 23.55 -9.84
C ALA A 54 -0.90 22.98 -9.75
N GLY A 55 -0.74 21.92 -8.97
CA GLY A 55 0.46 21.09 -8.99
C GLY A 55 0.36 20.05 -10.09
N MET A 56 1.31 20.03 -11.03
CA MET A 56 1.46 18.96 -12.00
C MET A 56 2.59 18.03 -11.56
N TRP A 57 2.38 16.72 -11.69
CA TRP A 57 3.27 15.68 -11.17
C TRP A 57 3.43 14.56 -12.18
N GLN A 58 4.66 14.42 -12.69
CA GLN A 58 5.08 13.29 -13.50
C GLN A 58 5.54 12.16 -12.59
N PHE A 59 4.95 10.98 -12.73
CA PHE A 59 5.33 9.80 -11.96
C PHE A 59 4.93 8.49 -12.64
N ARG A 60 5.59 7.40 -12.25
CA ARG A 60 5.26 6.04 -12.70
C ARG A 60 5.50 5.05 -11.56
N ARG A 61 4.56 4.12 -11.36
CA ARG A 61 4.79 2.92 -10.57
C ARG A 61 4.74 1.69 -11.48
N GLN A 62 5.58 0.71 -11.18
CA GLN A 62 5.60 -0.64 -11.72
C GLN A 62 5.66 -1.61 -10.53
N PRO A 63 5.32 -2.90 -10.68
CA PRO A 63 5.37 -3.85 -9.58
C PRO A 63 6.71 -3.92 -8.85
N TRP A 64 7.81 -3.55 -9.54
CA TRP A 64 9.19 -3.60 -9.05
C TRP A 64 9.91 -2.26 -9.02
N SER A 65 9.23 -1.14 -9.30
CA SER A 65 9.86 0.18 -9.24
C SER A 65 8.86 1.32 -9.09
N PHE A 66 9.31 2.43 -8.51
CA PHE A 66 8.58 3.68 -8.46
C PHE A 66 9.51 4.83 -8.86
N SER A 67 8.96 5.80 -9.60
CA SER A 67 9.69 7.01 -9.98
C SER A 67 8.79 8.22 -9.77
N SER A 68 9.23 9.13 -8.89
CA SER A 68 8.60 10.43 -8.66
C SER A 68 9.43 11.56 -9.28
N GLY A 69 8.77 12.38 -10.10
CA GLY A 69 9.33 13.59 -10.69
C GLY A 69 9.72 13.44 -12.16
N GLY A 70 9.71 14.57 -12.87
CA GLY A 70 10.07 14.65 -14.28
C GLY A 70 9.86 16.05 -14.85
N ALA A 71 10.19 16.24 -16.13
CA ALA A 71 10.11 17.55 -16.79
C ALA A 71 8.67 18.09 -16.88
N GLY A 72 7.67 17.20 -16.88
CA GLY A 72 6.26 17.56 -16.87
C GLY A 72 5.78 18.15 -15.53
N SER A 73 6.49 17.88 -14.43
CA SER A 73 6.12 18.42 -13.12
C SER A 73 6.25 19.95 -13.05
N GLY A 74 5.45 20.56 -12.17
CA GLY A 74 5.58 21.97 -11.84
C GLY A 74 4.29 22.64 -11.37
N LEU A 75 4.47 23.83 -10.80
CA LEU A 75 3.37 24.67 -10.34
C LEU A 75 2.83 25.54 -11.47
N HIS A 76 1.51 25.59 -11.61
CA HIS A 76 0.82 26.42 -12.58
C HIS A 76 -0.18 27.33 -11.88
N ARG A 77 -0.32 28.56 -12.38
CA ARG A 77 -1.26 29.58 -11.88
C ARG A 77 -2.20 30.00 -13.00
N SER A 78 -3.47 30.21 -12.66
CA SER A 78 -4.49 30.81 -13.52
C SER A 78 -5.19 31.95 -12.79
N THR A 79 -5.62 32.97 -13.53
CA THR A 79 -6.41 34.12 -13.02
C THR A 79 -7.75 34.29 -13.74
N ASP A 80 -8.12 33.33 -14.60
CA ASP A 80 -9.32 33.37 -15.46
C ASP A 80 -10.18 32.09 -15.34
N SER A 81 -10.23 31.52 -14.14
CA SER A 81 -10.93 30.28 -13.80
C SER A 81 -10.44 29.05 -14.59
N GLY A 82 -9.16 29.04 -14.95
CA GLY A 82 -8.49 27.90 -15.59
C GLY A 82 -8.59 27.88 -17.10
N LYS A 83 -8.92 29.01 -17.76
CA LYS A 83 -8.90 29.10 -19.23
C LYS A 83 -7.48 29.20 -19.75
N THR A 84 -6.61 29.94 -19.06
CA THR A 84 -5.18 30.04 -19.33
C THR A 84 -4.36 29.74 -18.08
N TRP A 85 -3.15 29.21 -18.28
CA TRP A 85 -2.24 28.78 -17.22
C TRP A 85 -0.83 29.25 -17.50
N THR A 86 -0.15 29.75 -16.47
CA THR A 86 1.26 30.13 -16.50
C THR A 86 2.04 29.23 -15.55
N LYS A 87 3.11 28.60 -16.05
CA LYS A 87 4.05 27.84 -15.20
C LYS A 87 4.85 28.82 -14.34
N VAL A 88 4.89 28.56 -13.03
CA VAL A 88 5.56 29.40 -12.04
C VAL A 88 6.89 28.77 -11.63
N THR A 89 7.96 29.55 -11.65
CA THR A 89 9.32 29.08 -11.31
C THR A 89 10.09 30.03 -10.38
N LYS A 90 9.72 31.31 -10.29
CA LYS A 90 10.47 32.32 -9.52
C LYS A 90 10.48 31.98 -8.02
N GLY A 91 11.67 31.71 -7.49
CA GLY A 91 11.88 31.38 -6.07
C GLY A 91 11.61 29.92 -5.69
N LEU A 92 11.19 29.09 -6.65
CA LEU A 92 11.09 27.63 -6.52
C LEU A 92 12.45 26.96 -6.86
N PRO A 93 12.68 25.70 -6.46
CA PRO A 93 13.94 25.04 -6.74
C PRO A 93 14.11 24.77 -8.25
N GLU A 94 15.35 24.84 -8.71
CA GLU A 94 15.71 24.51 -10.09
C GLU A 94 15.77 23.00 -10.33
N GLY A 95 15.66 22.59 -11.60
CA GLY A 95 15.79 21.20 -12.02
C GLY A 95 14.48 20.42 -12.02
N ILE A 96 14.57 19.11 -11.77
CA ILE A 96 13.42 18.20 -11.78
C ILE A 96 12.61 18.38 -10.49
N LEU A 97 11.30 18.59 -10.65
CA LEU A 97 10.34 18.65 -9.56
C LEU A 97 9.50 17.38 -9.50
N GLY A 98 9.03 17.06 -8.30
CA GLY A 98 8.14 15.94 -8.01
C GLY A 98 6.73 16.39 -7.69
N ARG A 99 6.09 15.72 -6.74
CA ARG A 99 4.73 16.08 -6.29
C ARG A 99 4.73 17.46 -5.64
N ILE A 100 3.73 18.27 -5.99
CA ILE A 100 3.49 19.58 -5.37
C ILE A 100 2.10 19.56 -4.74
N ALA A 101 2.04 19.92 -3.46
CA ALA A 101 0.79 20.17 -2.75
C ALA A 101 0.68 21.64 -2.37
N LEU A 102 -0.54 22.14 -2.33
CA LEU A 102 -0.86 23.57 -2.29
C LEU A 102 -1.92 23.86 -1.23
N ALA A 103 -1.77 24.99 -0.56
CA ALA A 103 -2.82 25.53 0.30
C ALA A 103 -2.83 27.06 0.25
N VAL A 104 -3.98 27.63 -0.16
CA VAL A 104 -4.23 29.08 -0.07
C VAL A 104 -4.74 29.39 1.33
N ALA A 105 -4.20 30.43 1.97
CA ALA A 105 -4.66 30.86 3.28
C ALA A 105 -6.03 31.56 3.20
N PRO A 106 -7.11 31.03 3.81
CA PRO A 106 -8.45 31.60 3.64
C PRO A 106 -8.60 33.02 4.21
N SER A 107 -7.91 33.29 5.33
CA SER A 107 -7.91 34.60 5.99
C SER A 107 -7.06 35.65 5.27
N ARG A 108 -6.18 35.23 4.34
CA ARG A 108 -5.29 36.13 3.59
C ARG A 108 -4.85 35.47 2.26
N PRO A 109 -5.69 35.50 1.19
CA PRO A 109 -5.42 34.70 -0.01
C PRO A 109 -4.21 35.11 -0.87
N ASN A 110 -3.58 36.26 -0.62
CA ASN A 110 -2.26 36.55 -1.20
C ASN A 110 -1.15 35.64 -0.63
N VAL A 111 -1.41 34.94 0.48
CA VAL A 111 -0.52 33.96 1.09
C VAL A 111 -0.89 32.54 0.63
N ILE A 112 0.09 31.85 0.06
CA ILE A 112 -0.05 30.50 -0.47
C ILE A 112 1.15 29.67 -0.03
N TYR A 113 0.91 28.45 0.43
CA TYR A 113 1.94 27.49 0.77
C TYR A 113 2.04 26.42 -0.31
N ALA A 114 3.26 25.96 -0.56
CA ALA A 114 3.54 24.85 -1.46
C ALA A 114 4.58 23.92 -0.83
N ASN A 115 4.26 22.63 -0.69
CA ASN A 115 5.26 21.61 -0.37
C ASN A 115 5.76 21.02 -1.70
N VAL A 116 7.03 21.24 -2.01
CA VAL A 116 7.60 20.93 -3.33
C VAL A 116 8.63 19.82 -3.17
N GLU A 117 8.34 18.66 -3.74
CA GLU A 117 9.33 17.60 -3.91
C GLU A 117 10.37 18.01 -4.94
N ALA A 118 11.65 17.91 -4.57
CA ALA A 118 12.79 18.21 -5.42
C ALA A 118 14.02 17.48 -4.86
N LYS A 119 15.18 17.65 -5.48
CA LYS A 119 16.46 17.18 -4.91
C LYS A 119 16.65 17.61 -3.45
N LYS A 120 16.13 18.80 -3.10
CA LYS A 120 15.95 19.25 -1.72
C LYS A 120 14.49 19.64 -1.53
N THR A 121 13.68 18.68 -1.07
CA THR A 121 12.27 18.89 -0.73
C THR A 121 12.14 19.97 0.35
N ALA A 122 11.20 20.89 0.15
CA ALA A 122 10.97 22.00 1.07
C ALA A 122 9.54 22.54 0.99
N LEU A 123 9.14 23.21 2.06
CA LEU A 123 7.97 24.07 2.11
C LEU A 123 8.34 25.48 1.63
N TYR A 124 7.51 26.02 0.75
CA TYR A 124 7.61 27.36 0.21
C TYR A 124 6.36 28.17 0.54
N ARG A 125 6.52 29.49 0.65
CA ARG A 125 5.41 30.44 0.79
C ARG A 125 5.53 31.55 -0.23
N SER A 126 4.41 31.89 -0.86
CA SER A 126 4.24 33.14 -1.60
C SER A 126 3.42 34.10 -0.75
N ASP A 127 3.76 35.39 -0.80
CA ASP A 127 3.02 36.50 -0.19
C ASP A 127 2.43 37.45 -1.27
N ASP A 128 2.51 37.05 -2.56
CA ASP A 128 2.19 37.86 -3.75
C ASP A 128 1.32 37.10 -4.76
N LEU A 129 0.33 36.34 -4.28
CA LEU A 129 -0.63 35.58 -5.10
C LEU A 129 0.04 34.52 -6.01
N GLY A 130 1.18 33.96 -5.57
CA GLY A 130 1.90 32.89 -6.26
C GLY A 130 2.85 33.38 -7.36
N GLU A 131 3.21 34.66 -7.39
CA GLU A 131 4.14 35.23 -8.38
C GLU A 131 5.60 34.92 -8.05
N SER A 132 5.94 34.95 -6.77
CA SER A 132 7.25 34.54 -6.28
C SER A 132 7.16 33.78 -4.96
N TRP A 133 8.14 32.92 -4.73
CA TRP A 133 8.14 31.97 -3.62
C TRP A 133 9.40 32.13 -2.77
N THR A 134 9.24 31.97 -1.46
CA THR A 134 10.33 31.94 -0.49
C THR A 134 10.35 30.58 0.20
N MET A 135 11.52 29.94 0.28
CA MET A 135 11.68 28.70 1.05
C MET A 135 11.51 29.02 2.54
N MET A 136 10.58 28.32 3.20
CA MET A 136 10.29 28.52 4.62
C MET A 136 10.96 27.47 5.49
N ASN A 137 10.91 26.21 5.07
CA ASN A 137 11.45 25.09 5.84
C ASN A 137 11.84 23.93 4.92
N ALA A 138 12.98 23.30 5.20
CA ALA A 138 13.47 22.13 4.46
C ALA A 138 14.09 21.08 5.39
N VAL A 139 13.79 21.15 6.68
CA VAL A 139 14.43 20.35 7.74
C VAL A 139 13.42 19.62 8.61
N ASP A 140 12.17 20.07 8.65
CA ASP A 140 11.10 19.35 9.32
C ASP A 140 10.90 17.98 8.65
N PHE A 141 10.77 16.96 9.49
CA PHE A 141 10.64 15.59 9.03
C PHE A 141 9.39 15.40 8.15
N ASN A 142 8.23 15.94 8.55
CA ASN A 142 6.99 15.77 7.78
C ASN A 142 6.95 16.61 6.50
N VAL A 143 7.78 17.65 6.39
CA VAL A 143 7.99 18.40 5.13
C VAL A 143 8.75 17.56 4.11
N THR A 144 9.74 16.77 4.57
CA THR A 144 10.71 16.08 3.71
C THR A 144 10.39 14.60 3.46
N VAL A 145 9.67 13.94 4.37
CA VAL A 145 9.39 12.50 4.29
C VAL A 145 8.41 12.18 3.15
N ARG A 146 8.85 11.31 2.22
CA ARG A 146 8.05 10.66 1.16
C ARG A 146 6.96 11.58 0.57
N PRO A 147 7.30 12.75 -0.01
CA PRO A 147 6.30 13.72 -0.48
C PRO A 147 5.37 13.18 -1.58
N PHE A 148 5.79 12.16 -2.34
CA PHE A 148 4.92 11.44 -3.25
C PHE A 148 3.71 10.79 -2.54
N TYR A 149 3.86 10.38 -1.27
CA TYR A 149 2.86 9.75 -0.42
C TYR A 149 2.22 10.77 0.54
N PHE A 150 3.05 11.63 1.16
CA PHE A 150 2.69 12.60 2.19
C PHE A 150 2.89 14.05 1.73
N SER A 151 1.86 14.67 1.17
CA SER A 151 1.98 16.05 0.67
C SER A 151 0.94 17.03 1.20
N HIS A 152 -0.14 16.56 1.84
CA HIS A 152 -1.26 17.44 2.19
C HIS A 152 -0.88 18.59 3.13
N LEU A 153 -1.38 19.78 2.79
CA LEU A 153 -1.23 21.02 3.54
C LEU A 153 -2.62 21.57 3.89
N GLN A 154 -2.79 22.06 5.11
CA GLN A 154 -3.98 22.80 5.49
C GLN A 154 -3.59 24.07 6.24
N VAL A 155 -4.13 25.21 5.82
CA VAL A 155 -3.98 26.49 6.55
C VAL A 155 -5.18 26.69 7.45
N ASP A 156 -4.95 27.21 8.65
CA ASP A 156 -6.02 27.60 9.56
C ASP A 156 -6.90 28.68 8.91
N PRO A 157 -8.24 28.53 8.91
CA PRO A 157 -9.13 29.44 8.21
C PRO A 157 -9.16 30.84 8.80
N LYS A 158 -8.69 31.04 10.04
CA LYS A 158 -8.65 32.36 10.71
C LYS A 158 -7.24 32.92 10.89
N ASP A 159 -6.19 32.11 10.70
CA ASP A 159 -4.80 32.54 10.86
C ASP A 159 -3.90 32.02 9.72
N TYR A 160 -3.53 32.90 8.79
CA TYR A 160 -2.69 32.57 7.65
C TYR A 160 -1.28 32.10 8.02
N LYS A 161 -0.81 32.37 9.24
CA LYS A 161 0.50 31.91 9.73
C LYS A 161 0.45 30.50 10.30
N LYS A 162 -0.74 29.96 10.56
CA LYS A 162 -0.89 28.64 11.13
C LYS A 162 -1.15 27.62 10.03
N VAL A 163 -0.17 26.75 9.80
CA VAL A 163 -0.19 25.75 8.73
C VAL A 163 0.14 24.36 9.27
N PHE A 164 -0.64 23.39 8.82
CA PHE A 164 -0.51 21.98 9.12
C PHE A 164 0.11 21.29 7.92
N LYS A 165 1.20 20.57 8.14
CA LYS A 165 1.77 19.63 7.17
C LYS A 165 1.49 18.21 7.66
N LEU A 166 0.72 17.47 6.87
CA LEU A 166 0.43 16.08 7.15
C LEU A 166 1.50 15.19 6.53
N GLY A 167 1.95 14.19 7.28
CA GLY A 167 2.82 13.12 6.79
C GLY A 167 2.72 11.89 7.68
N LEU A 168 3.85 11.27 8.02
CA LEU A 168 3.85 10.16 8.97
C LEU A 168 3.24 10.60 10.33
N PHE A 169 3.43 11.88 10.67
CA PHE A 169 2.75 12.57 11.77
C PHE A 169 2.18 13.91 11.29
N VAL A 170 1.66 14.72 12.22
CA VAL A 170 1.27 16.12 11.94
C VAL A 170 2.36 17.07 12.45
N SER A 171 2.85 17.93 11.57
CA SER A 171 3.66 19.10 11.94
C SER A 171 2.79 20.37 11.87
N ILE A 172 2.77 21.15 12.94
CA ILE A 172 2.01 22.40 13.07
C ILE A 172 2.99 23.57 13.19
N SER A 173 2.92 24.50 12.25
CA SER A 173 3.59 25.80 12.33
C SER A 173 2.60 26.87 12.77
N ARG A 174 3.11 27.88 13.49
CA ARG A 174 2.36 29.09 13.92
C ARG A 174 3.05 30.40 13.52
N ASP A 175 4.10 30.30 12.71
CA ASP A 175 4.93 31.43 12.28
C ASP A 175 5.03 31.53 10.75
N GLY A 176 4.07 30.94 10.06
CA GLY A 176 3.95 30.95 8.61
C GLY A 176 4.90 29.98 7.92
N GLY A 177 5.10 28.80 8.52
CA GLY A 177 5.87 27.69 7.97
C GLY A 177 7.37 27.73 8.24
N ALA A 178 7.87 28.67 9.06
CA ALA A 178 9.31 28.77 9.33
C ALA A 178 9.75 27.69 10.33
N THR A 179 9.01 27.54 11.42
CA THR A 179 9.24 26.49 12.42
C THR A 179 8.00 25.62 12.62
N PHE A 180 8.22 24.37 13.01
CA PHE A 180 7.18 23.37 13.22
C PHE A 180 7.30 22.73 14.60
N SER A 181 6.15 22.35 15.13
CA SER A 181 5.99 21.54 16.34
C SER A 181 5.16 20.31 16.02
N GLY A 182 5.52 19.16 16.56
CA GLY A 182 4.75 17.93 16.38
C GLY A 182 3.48 17.90 17.23
N SER A 183 2.55 17.01 16.86
CA SER A 183 1.40 16.61 17.68
C SER A 183 1.40 15.07 17.85
N ASN A 184 0.73 14.56 18.88
CA ASN A 184 0.72 13.14 19.23
C ASN A 184 -0.67 12.66 19.70
N GLY A 185 -0.80 11.39 20.08
CA GLY A 185 -2.07 10.82 20.57
C GLY A 185 -2.98 10.26 19.47
N PHE A 186 -2.45 10.08 18.26
CA PHE A 186 -3.13 9.48 17.11
C PHE A 186 -2.22 8.46 16.42
N HIS A 187 -2.82 7.61 15.59
CA HIS A 187 -2.11 6.67 14.73
C HIS A 187 -1.33 7.40 13.63
N SER A 188 -0.18 6.88 13.20
CA SER A 188 0.63 7.46 12.12
C SER A 188 -0.11 7.46 10.77
N ASP A 189 0.55 8.01 9.75
CA ASP A 189 0.10 8.02 8.35
C ASP A 189 -1.15 8.88 8.19
N VAL A 190 -0.90 10.19 8.23
CA VAL A 190 -1.93 11.21 8.33
C VAL A 190 -2.25 11.76 6.95
N HIS A 191 -3.51 11.58 6.51
CA HIS A 191 -3.91 11.83 5.14
C HIS A 191 -4.97 12.91 4.98
N ALA A 192 -5.68 13.27 6.06
CA ALA A 192 -6.71 14.30 6.02
C ALA A 192 -6.75 15.11 7.30
N ILE A 193 -7.06 16.39 7.17
CA ILE A 193 -7.44 17.24 8.29
C ILE A 193 -8.56 18.18 7.85
N TRP A 194 -9.55 18.37 8.71
CA TRP A 194 -10.56 19.40 8.54
C TRP A 194 -10.57 20.29 9.77
N ILE A 195 -10.56 21.60 9.54
CA ILE A 195 -10.57 22.63 10.59
C ILE A 195 -11.88 23.38 10.45
N ASP A 196 -12.65 23.46 11.53
CA ASP A 196 -13.91 24.19 11.52
C ASP A 196 -13.66 25.70 11.32
N PRO A 197 -14.19 26.31 10.23
CA PRO A 197 -13.99 27.72 9.94
C PRO A 197 -14.64 28.65 10.96
N ASN A 198 -15.65 28.19 11.71
CA ASN A 198 -16.33 28.99 12.72
C ASN A 198 -15.67 28.83 14.10
N ASN A 199 -15.08 27.68 14.38
CA ASN A 199 -14.38 27.38 15.63
C ASN A 199 -13.10 26.58 15.38
N THR A 200 -11.98 27.27 15.19
CA THR A 200 -10.72 26.62 14.79
C THR A 200 -10.09 25.74 15.87
N SER A 201 -10.65 25.69 17.09
CA SER A 201 -10.29 24.68 18.08
C SER A 201 -10.83 23.29 17.73
N ARG A 202 -11.93 23.20 16.98
CA ARG A 202 -12.55 21.95 16.54
C ARG A 202 -11.91 21.46 15.23
N MET A 203 -11.27 20.30 15.28
CA MET A 203 -10.60 19.69 14.12
C MET A 203 -10.90 18.19 14.03
N PHE A 204 -11.00 17.68 12.81
CA PHE A 204 -10.99 16.23 12.55
C PHE A 204 -9.71 15.85 11.82
N LEU A 205 -9.06 14.78 12.25
CA LEU A 205 -7.87 14.21 11.63
C LEU A 205 -8.19 12.81 11.12
N GLY A 206 -7.86 12.52 9.87
CA GLY A 206 -7.95 11.19 9.28
C GLY A 206 -6.56 10.59 9.11
N THR A 207 -6.39 9.40 9.65
CA THR A 207 -5.15 8.61 9.56
C THR A 207 -5.48 7.16 9.19
N ASP A 208 -4.49 6.34 8.88
CA ASP A 208 -4.71 4.93 8.55
C ASP A 208 -5.34 4.13 9.71
N GLY A 209 -5.24 4.63 10.95
CA GLY A 209 -5.89 4.07 12.13
C GLY A 209 -7.34 4.54 12.38
N GLY A 210 -7.85 5.52 11.61
CA GLY A 210 -9.22 6.02 11.74
C GLY A 210 -9.32 7.54 11.85
N VAL A 211 -10.36 8.00 12.56
CA VAL A 211 -10.69 9.43 12.68
C VAL A 211 -10.51 9.92 14.11
N TYR A 212 -9.89 11.09 14.28
CA TYR A 212 -9.64 11.71 15.56
C TYR A 212 -10.24 13.12 15.63
N LEU A 213 -10.72 13.51 16.81
CA LEU A 213 -11.27 14.84 17.11
C LEU A 213 -10.33 15.61 18.03
N SER A 214 -10.00 16.85 17.71
CA SER A 214 -9.39 17.82 18.62
C SER A 214 -10.37 18.96 18.92
N ASN A 215 -10.34 19.46 20.16
CA ASN A 215 -11.07 20.65 20.62
C ASN A 215 -10.13 21.73 21.19
N ASP A 216 -8.83 21.62 20.95
CA ASP A 216 -7.78 22.49 21.49
C ASP A 216 -6.72 22.83 20.42
N GLN A 217 -7.15 22.89 19.16
CA GLN A 217 -6.31 23.26 18.02
C GLN A 217 -5.15 22.28 17.73
N GLY A 218 -5.38 20.98 17.94
CA GLY A 218 -4.42 19.91 17.70
C GLY A 218 -3.42 19.71 18.84
N GLY A 219 -3.74 20.21 20.04
CA GLY A 219 -2.97 19.92 21.26
C GLY A 219 -3.19 18.50 21.76
N SER A 220 -4.43 18.02 21.67
CA SER A 220 -4.85 16.65 22.00
C SER A 220 -5.88 16.11 21.01
N TRP A 221 -5.94 14.79 20.90
CA TRP A 221 -6.76 14.08 19.93
C TRP A 221 -7.54 12.93 20.59
N HIS A 222 -8.82 12.83 20.26
CA HIS A 222 -9.72 11.78 20.73
C HIS A 222 -10.10 10.85 19.58
N HIS A 223 -9.78 9.57 19.69
CA HIS A 223 -10.08 8.57 18.66
C HIS A 223 -11.58 8.22 18.61
N MET A 224 -12.20 8.37 17.44
CA MET A 224 -13.56 7.95 17.14
C MET A 224 -13.64 6.44 16.86
N ARG A 225 -13.65 5.63 17.92
CA ARG A 225 -13.52 4.15 17.86
C ARG A 225 -14.76 3.37 17.40
N ASN A 226 -15.82 4.06 17.00
CA ASN A 226 -17.11 3.47 16.64
C ASN A 226 -17.35 3.42 15.12
N LEU A 227 -16.30 3.57 14.31
CA LEU A 227 -16.37 3.49 12.85
C LEU A 227 -15.85 2.13 12.37
N PRO A 228 -16.61 1.37 11.56
CA PRO A 228 -16.21 0.06 11.05
C PRO A 228 -15.29 0.19 9.83
N LEU A 229 -14.07 0.69 10.03
CA LEU A 229 -13.13 1.04 8.95
C LEU A 229 -11.98 0.04 8.76
N SER A 230 -12.06 -1.14 9.38
CA SER A 230 -11.00 -2.15 9.33
C SER A 230 -10.78 -2.72 7.92
N GLN A 231 -9.53 -2.76 7.47
CA GLN A 231 -9.14 -3.34 6.19
C GLN A 231 -8.23 -4.57 6.40
N PHE A 232 -8.84 -5.76 6.42
CA PHE A 232 -8.08 -7.01 6.48
C PHE A 232 -7.43 -7.36 5.14
N TYR A 233 -6.16 -7.74 5.17
CA TYR A 233 -5.48 -8.30 3.99
C TYR A 233 -5.88 -9.75 3.74
N ARG A 234 -5.91 -10.56 4.81
CA ARG A 234 -6.23 -11.99 4.81
C ARG A 234 -6.91 -12.34 6.12
N ILE A 235 -7.78 -13.35 6.08
CA ILE A 235 -8.49 -13.89 7.24
C ILE A 235 -8.26 -15.39 7.31
N SER A 236 -8.09 -15.92 8.53
CA SER A 236 -8.13 -17.35 8.85
C SER A 236 -8.98 -17.61 10.10
N TYR A 237 -9.20 -18.88 10.43
CA TYR A 237 -10.03 -19.30 11.56
C TYR A 237 -9.52 -20.61 12.17
N ASP A 238 -9.85 -20.87 13.44
CA ASP A 238 -9.61 -22.16 14.09
C ASP A 238 -10.86 -23.06 14.10
N GLN A 239 -10.73 -24.24 14.71
CA GLN A 239 -11.81 -25.22 14.85
C GLN A 239 -12.34 -25.28 16.29
N GLU A 240 -12.12 -24.24 17.10
CA GLU A 240 -12.75 -24.16 18.43
C GLU A 240 -14.25 -23.92 18.30
N VAL A 241 -15.01 -24.15 19.38
CA VAL A 241 -16.46 -23.90 19.41
C VAL A 241 -16.78 -23.05 20.65
N PRO A 242 -17.13 -21.76 20.48
CA PRO A 242 -17.13 -20.99 19.22
C PRO A 242 -15.71 -20.82 18.64
N TYR A 243 -15.59 -20.71 17.32
CA TYR A 243 -14.28 -20.55 16.65
C TYR A 243 -13.75 -19.14 16.82
N ASN A 244 -12.44 -18.94 16.65
CA ASN A 244 -11.82 -17.61 16.59
C ASN A 244 -11.46 -17.25 15.15
N ILE A 245 -11.48 -15.95 14.87
CA ILE A 245 -11.09 -15.33 13.61
C ILE A 245 -9.73 -14.68 13.82
N TYR A 246 -8.84 -14.86 12.85
CA TYR A 246 -7.48 -14.31 12.85
C TYR A 246 -7.28 -13.53 11.57
N GLY A 247 -6.55 -12.42 11.63
CA GLY A 247 -6.24 -11.66 10.43
C GLY A 247 -5.37 -10.46 10.72
N GLY A 248 -4.77 -9.95 9.66
CA GLY A 248 -3.95 -8.75 9.72
C GLY A 248 -4.59 -7.57 9.03
N LEU A 249 -4.48 -6.40 9.66
CA LEU A 249 -5.00 -5.13 9.15
C LEU A 249 -3.87 -4.32 8.50
N GLN A 250 -4.22 -3.56 7.47
CA GLN A 250 -3.31 -2.56 6.91
C GLN A 250 -2.94 -1.51 7.97
N ASP A 251 -1.63 -1.27 8.12
CA ASP A 251 -0.98 -0.34 9.06
C ASP A 251 -1.38 -0.49 10.53
N ASN A 252 -2.20 -1.48 10.87
CA ASN A 252 -2.88 -1.57 12.16
C ASN A 252 -2.81 -2.97 12.74
N ASN A 253 -1.64 -3.61 12.70
CA ASN A 253 -1.28 -4.83 13.44
C ASN A 253 -1.99 -6.13 12.97
N CYS A 254 -1.60 -7.24 13.60
CA CYS A 254 -2.26 -8.54 13.48
C CYS A 254 -3.18 -8.77 14.68
N TRP A 255 -4.34 -9.39 14.44
CA TRP A 255 -5.39 -9.56 15.44
C TRP A 255 -5.98 -10.96 15.44
N TYR A 256 -6.53 -11.35 16.59
CA TYR A 256 -7.52 -12.41 16.66
C TYR A 256 -8.65 -12.05 17.63
N GLY A 257 -9.83 -12.61 17.40
CA GLY A 257 -11.01 -12.39 18.21
C GLY A 257 -12.04 -13.50 18.02
N PRO A 258 -13.06 -13.58 18.89
CA PRO A 258 -14.02 -14.67 18.85
C PRO A 258 -15.07 -14.47 17.75
N SER A 259 -15.66 -15.57 17.27
CA SER A 259 -16.84 -15.55 16.38
C SER A 259 -18.17 -15.38 17.13
N ASP A 260 -18.16 -15.53 18.44
CA ASP A 260 -19.31 -15.39 19.32
C ASP A 260 -18.88 -14.85 20.69
N SER A 261 -19.74 -14.06 21.33
CA SER A 261 -19.48 -13.50 22.66
C SER A 261 -20.80 -13.34 23.40
N SER A 262 -20.77 -13.30 24.74
CA SER A 262 -21.97 -13.06 25.55
C SER A 262 -22.48 -11.64 25.31
N GLY A 263 -23.39 -11.48 24.35
CA GLY A 263 -23.88 -10.19 23.88
C GLY A 263 -23.47 -9.94 22.43
N ALA A 264 -22.74 -8.84 22.19
CA ALA A 264 -22.21 -8.50 20.87
C ALA A 264 -20.68 -8.55 20.91
N ILE A 265 -20.04 -8.89 19.79
CA ILE A 265 -18.59 -8.76 19.65
C ILE A 265 -18.24 -7.27 19.65
N THR A 266 -17.32 -6.90 20.54
CA THR A 266 -16.84 -5.54 20.77
C THR A 266 -15.36 -5.43 20.47
N ASN A 267 -14.85 -4.19 20.37
CA ASN A 267 -13.41 -3.96 20.18
C ASN A 267 -12.54 -4.55 21.30
N SER A 268 -13.08 -4.73 22.51
CA SER A 268 -12.34 -5.34 23.64
C SER A 268 -12.20 -6.86 23.55
N ASP A 269 -12.99 -7.52 22.69
CA ASP A 269 -12.87 -8.96 22.48
C ASP A 269 -11.69 -9.33 21.56
N TRP A 270 -11.16 -8.35 20.82
CA TRP A 270 -10.03 -8.53 19.91
C TRP A 270 -8.70 -8.31 20.61
N GLN A 271 -7.73 -9.14 20.28
CA GLN A 271 -6.38 -9.09 20.82
C GLN A 271 -5.33 -8.96 19.72
N VAL A 272 -4.34 -8.12 19.95
CA VAL A 272 -3.17 -7.96 19.07
C VAL A 272 -2.25 -9.17 19.23
N THR A 273 -1.81 -9.73 18.10
CA THR A 273 -0.93 -10.92 18.02
C THR A 273 0.41 -10.64 17.33
N GLY A 274 0.52 -9.49 16.66
CA GLY A 274 1.70 -9.08 15.91
C GLY A 274 1.59 -7.62 15.50
N SER A 275 2.66 -7.04 14.96
CA SER A 275 2.75 -5.61 14.62
C SER A 275 2.71 -5.38 13.10
N GLY A 276 2.78 -4.11 12.67
CA GLY A 276 2.97 -3.72 11.26
C GLY A 276 1.70 -3.80 10.42
N ASP A 277 1.86 -3.88 9.09
CA ASP A 277 0.78 -4.32 8.21
C ASP A 277 0.58 -5.79 8.46
N GLY A 278 -0.51 -6.14 9.14
CA GLY A 278 -0.79 -7.53 9.34
C GLY A 278 -1.18 -8.21 8.03
N PHE A 279 -0.61 -9.37 7.75
CA PHE A 279 -0.99 -10.22 6.61
C PHE A 279 -1.54 -11.56 7.09
N ASN A 280 -0.87 -12.67 6.72
CA ASN A 280 -1.26 -14.00 7.12
C ASN A 280 -1.08 -14.17 8.63
N THR A 281 -2.21 -14.29 9.32
CA THR A 281 -2.28 -14.57 10.76
C THR A 281 -3.12 -15.82 10.98
N PHE A 282 -2.58 -16.81 11.67
CA PHE A 282 -3.24 -18.09 11.92
C PHE A 282 -2.68 -18.79 13.17
N PRO A 283 -3.49 -19.63 13.86
CA PRO A 283 -3.04 -20.41 14.99
C PRO A 283 -2.16 -21.58 14.57
N ASP A 284 -1.31 -22.04 15.48
CA ASP A 284 -0.64 -23.33 15.35
C ASP A 284 -1.67 -24.47 15.43
N ALA A 285 -1.52 -25.47 14.57
CA ALA A 285 -2.50 -26.55 14.43
C ALA A 285 -2.46 -27.56 15.60
N LEU A 286 -1.39 -27.60 16.39
CA LEU A 286 -1.18 -28.53 17.50
C LEU A 286 -1.19 -27.86 18.88
N ASP A 287 -0.94 -26.55 18.93
CA ASP A 287 -0.89 -25.76 20.15
C ASP A 287 -1.68 -24.47 19.99
N LYS A 288 -2.92 -24.51 20.48
CA LYS A 288 -3.85 -23.38 20.43
C LYS A 288 -3.36 -22.10 21.12
N ASN A 289 -2.31 -22.18 21.95
CA ASN A 289 -1.71 -21.01 22.58
C ASN A 289 -0.72 -20.30 21.66
N ILE A 290 -0.35 -20.88 20.52
CA ILE A 290 0.59 -20.28 19.58
C ILE A 290 -0.17 -19.69 18.39
N ILE A 291 0.17 -18.46 18.03
CA ILE A 291 -0.31 -17.77 16.85
C ILE A 291 0.88 -17.31 16.03
N TYR A 292 0.82 -17.50 14.72
CA TYR A 292 1.76 -16.92 13.78
C TYR A 292 1.15 -15.66 13.15
N SER A 293 1.92 -14.57 13.11
CA SER A 293 1.50 -13.27 12.59
C SER A 293 2.57 -12.74 11.63
N GLN A 294 2.22 -12.60 10.36
CA GLN A 294 3.11 -12.04 9.34
C GLN A 294 2.90 -10.54 9.16
N TYR A 295 3.99 -9.82 8.90
CA TYR A 295 3.98 -8.42 8.46
C TYR A 295 5.02 -8.14 7.36
N GLN A 296 5.18 -6.86 6.97
CA GLN A 296 5.95 -6.40 5.79
C GLN A 296 7.27 -7.11 5.59
N GLY A 297 7.60 -7.38 4.33
CA GLY A 297 8.90 -7.94 3.94
C GLY A 297 9.11 -9.36 4.45
N GLY A 298 8.03 -10.14 4.58
CA GLY A 298 8.07 -11.54 5.02
C GLY A 298 8.50 -11.73 6.48
N ASN A 299 8.38 -10.70 7.32
CA ASN A 299 8.63 -10.84 8.74
C ASN A 299 7.49 -11.62 9.41
N ILE A 300 7.85 -12.45 10.39
CA ILE A 300 6.90 -13.34 11.06
C ILE A 300 7.19 -13.33 12.56
N HIS A 301 6.13 -13.11 13.34
CA HIS A 301 6.10 -13.28 14.79
C HIS A 301 5.38 -14.57 15.16
N ARG A 302 5.97 -15.32 16.09
CA ARG A 302 5.29 -16.35 16.87
C ARG A 302 4.89 -15.76 18.21
N TYR A 303 3.59 -15.66 18.45
CA TYR A 303 3.00 -15.11 19.66
C TYR A 303 2.43 -16.24 20.53
N HIS A 304 2.64 -16.17 21.84
CA HIS A 304 2.09 -17.12 22.80
C HIS A 304 0.99 -16.45 23.65
N LYS A 305 -0.27 -16.91 23.54
CA LYS A 305 -1.47 -16.28 24.13
C LYS A 305 -1.37 -16.03 25.64
N ASN A 306 -0.84 -17.00 26.40
CA ASN A 306 -0.86 -16.94 27.87
C ASN A 306 0.25 -16.04 28.44
N SER A 307 1.49 -16.20 27.97
CA SER A 307 2.61 -15.39 28.43
C SER A 307 2.72 -14.04 27.72
N ARG A 308 2.06 -13.91 26.56
CA ARG A 308 2.16 -12.78 25.62
C ARG A 308 3.56 -12.60 25.03
N ASP A 309 4.39 -13.64 25.05
CA ASP A 309 5.71 -13.63 24.45
C ASP A 309 5.61 -13.53 22.93
N VAL A 310 6.48 -12.72 22.34
CA VAL A 310 6.64 -12.57 20.89
C VAL A 310 8.05 -12.97 20.50
N LYS A 311 8.19 -13.87 19.54
CA LYS A 311 9.48 -14.26 18.95
C LYS A 311 9.47 -14.02 17.44
N ALA A 312 10.45 -13.28 16.93
CA ALA A 312 10.69 -13.18 15.49
C ALA A 312 11.28 -14.51 14.97
N ILE A 313 10.66 -15.06 13.93
CA ILE A 313 11.00 -16.38 13.39
C ILE A 313 11.24 -16.35 11.88
N LYS A 314 11.54 -15.18 11.29
CA LYS A 314 11.86 -15.09 9.85
C LYS A 314 13.19 -15.80 9.53
N PRO A 315 13.31 -16.56 8.42
CA PRO A 315 14.61 -17.07 7.98
C PRO A 315 15.51 -15.96 7.44
N PHE A 316 16.80 -16.04 7.77
CA PHE A 316 17.84 -15.12 7.32
C PHE A 316 18.86 -15.83 6.43
N ALA A 317 19.45 -15.08 5.51
CA ALA A 317 20.56 -15.56 4.69
C ALA A 317 21.74 -15.97 5.57
N LYS A 318 22.31 -17.14 5.29
CA LYS A 318 23.55 -17.59 5.93
C LYS A 318 24.76 -16.93 5.28
N GLU A 319 25.90 -16.97 5.94
CA GLU A 319 27.16 -16.49 5.37
C GLU A 319 27.42 -17.15 4.01
N GLY A 320 27.76 -16.34 2.99
CA GLY A 320 27.98 -16.78 1.62
C GLY A 320 26.71 -16.93 0.76
N GLU A 321 25.51 -16.77 1.32
CA GLU A 321 24.26 -16.79 0.56
C GLU A 321 23.85 -15.38 0.08
N PRO A 322 23.12 -15.26 -1.05
CA PRO A 322 22.56 -13.98 -1.46
C PRO A 322 21.53 -13.48 -0.45
N LYS A 323 21.35 -12.16 -0.37
CA LYS A 323 20.24 -11.53 0.37
C LYS A 323 18.92 -12.16 -0.10
N TYR A 324 18.12 -12.62 0.84
CA TYR A 324 16.79 -13.16 0.53
C TYR A 324 15.82 -12.04 0.17
N ARG A 325 15.03 -12.27 -0.88
CA ARG A 325 14.01 -11.33 -1.37
C ARG A 325 12.66 -11.79 -0.88
N PHE A 326 11.98 -10.94 -0.11
CA PHE A 326 10.63 -11.19 0.38
C PHE A 326 9.70 -10.12 -0.16
N ASN A 327 8.50 -10.54 -0.59
CA ASN A 327 7.45 -9.62 -0.97
C ASN A 327 7.02 -8.77 0.24
N TRP A 328 6.40 -7.61 -0.02
CA TRP A 328 5.65 -6.86 1.00
C TRP A 328 4.67 -7.79 1.73
N ASN A 329 3.87 -8.56 0.97
CA ASN A 329 2.95 -9.58 1.47
C ASN A 329 3.40 -10.98 0.99
N ALA A 330 4.45 -11.51 1.62
CA ALA A 330 5.08 -12.76 1.21
C ALA A 330 4.18 -13.99 1.42
N GLY A 331 4.43 -15.06 0.69
CA GLY A 331 3.74 -16.33 0.95
C GLY A 331 4.07 -16.85 2.35
N PHE A 332 3.06 -17.07 3.19
CA PHE A 332 3.19 -17.69 4.51
C PHE A 332 1.95 -18.54 4.80
N SER A 333 2.12 -19.84 5.01
CA SER A 333 0.99 -20.78 5.18
C SER A 333 1.36 -21.95 6.08
N PRO A 334 0.43 -22.45 6.91
CA PRO A 334 0.56 -23.79 7.47
C PRO A 334 0.36 -24.84 6.37
N SER A 335 0.90 -26.03 6.60
CA SER A 335 0.58 -27.19 5.77
C SER A 335 -0.90 -27.57 5.91
N GLN A 336 -1.50 -28.05 4.82
CA GLN A 336 -2.87 -28.54 4.78
C GLN A 336 -2.99 -30.00 5.26
N LYS A 337 -1.88 -30.75 5.29
CA LYS A 337 -1.84 -32.17 5.66
C LYS A 337 -1.12 -32.41 6.98
N ASN A 338 0.06 -31.82 7.15
CA ASN A 338 0.94 -32.07 8.28
C ASN A 338 0.92 -30.90 9.26
N PRO A 339 0.28 -31.05 10.43
CA PRO A 339 0.08 -29.92 11.35
C PRO A 339 1.37 -29.40 12.00
N ASN A 340 2.51 -30.08 11.83
CA ASN A 340 3.82 -29.59 12.30
C ASN A 340 4.48 -28.61 11.33
N ILE A 341 4.02 -28.55 10.08
CA ILE A 341 4.71 -27.82 9.01
C ILE A 341 4.15 -26.42 8.84
N ILE A 342 5.05 -25.43 8.83
CA ILE A 342 4.79 -24.09 8.31
C ILE A 342 5.78 -23.75 7.20
N TYR A 343 5.31 -22.98 6.21
CA TYR A 343 6.09 -22.55 5.06
C TYR A 343 6.19 -21.03 4.99
N VAL A 344 7.34 -20.52 4.55
CA VAL A 344 7.52 -19.10 4.17
C VAL A 344 8.25 -19.00 2.83
N GLY A 345 7.80 -18.08 1.99
CA GLY A 345 8.33 -17.81 0.67
C GLY A 345 9.20 -16.55 0.62
N ALA A 346 10.45 -16.72 0.22
CA ALA A 346 11.29 -15.65 -0.32
C ALA A 346 11.34 -15.79 -1.85
N GLN A 347 12.49 -15.64 -2.50
CA GLN A 347 12.73 -16.27 -3.80
C GLN A 347 12.87 -17.80 -3.70
N PHE A 348 13.17 -18.29 -2.49
CA PHE A 348 13.25 -19.70 -2.12
C PHE A 348 12.07 -20.07 -1.22
N LEU A 349 11.63 -21.34 -1.28
CA LEU A 349 10.69 -21.90 -0.32
C LEU A 349 11.43 -22.43 0.90
N PHE A 350 11.01 -21.99 2.09
CA PHE A 350 11.48 -22.50 3.37
C PHE A 350 10.38 -23.26 4.09
N ARG A 351 10.78 -24.31 4.79
CA ARG A 351 9.92 -25.15 5.63
C ARG A 351 10.46 -25.19 7.05
N SER A 352 9.60 -25.05 8.04
CA SER A 352 9.89 -25.37 9.44
C SER A 352 8.98 -26.51 9.90
N ILE A 353 9.52 -27.38 10.76
CA ILE A 353 8.81 -28.49 11.44
C ILE A 353 8.84 -28.33 12.97
N ASP A 354 9.40 -27.22 13.45
CA ASP A 354 9.69 -26.94 14.85
C ASP A 354 9.15 -25.56 15.25
N LYS A 355 7.99 -25.21 14.69
CA LYS A 355 7.26 -23.98 14.99
C LYS A 355 8.07 -22.71 14.73
N GLY A 356 8.93 -22.71 13.71
CA GLY A 356 9.77 -21.59 13.31
C GLY A 356 11.07 -21.43 14.10
N GLU A 357 11.47 -22.41 14.91
CA GLU A 357 12.78 -22.40 15.57
C GLU A 357 13.93 -22.53 14.55
N SER A 358 13.73 -23.35 13.51
CA SER A 358 14.65 -23.47 12.40
C SER A 358 13.93 -23.58 11.06
N TRP A 359 14.64 -23.20 9.99
CA TRP A 359 14.12 -23.23 8.62
C TRP A 359 15.04 -24.02 7.70
N GLN A 360 14.45 -24.97 6.98
CA GLN A 360 15.08 -25.69 5.90
C GLN A 360 14.69 -25.06 4.56
N ARG A 361 15.68 -24.63 3.76
CA ARG A 361 15.44 -24.31 2.34
C ARG A 361 15.13 -25.59 1.58
N ILE A 362 13.97 -25.64 0.92
CA ILE A 362 13.50 -26.80 0.15
C ILE A 362 13.28 -26.46 -1.32
N SER A 363 13.99 -25.46 -1.85
CA SER A 363 13.98 -25.15 -3.28
C SER A 363 15.23 -24.36 -3.68
N ASN A 364 15.49 -24.35 -4.99
CA ASN A 364 16.29 -23.29 -5.62
C ASN A 364 15.41 -22.03 -5.80
N ASP A 365 15.92 -21.00 -6.48
CA ASP A 365 15.12 -19.81 -6.80
C ASP A 365 13.96 -20.23 -7.72
N LEU A 366 12.72 -20.04 -7.26
CA LEU A 366 11.50 -20.46 -7.98
C LEU A 366 10.93 -19.35 -8.88
N THR A 367 11.61 -18.22 -8.95
CA THR A 367 11.17 -16.98 -9.62
C THR A 367 11.88 -16.84 -10.97
N THR A 368 11.57 -15.82 -11.76
CA THR A 368 12.33 -15.50 -12.98
C THR A 368 13.73 -14.97 -12.67
N ASN A 369 13.98 -14.57 -11.41
CA ASN A 369 15.24 -13.98 -10.95
C ASN A 369 15.77 -12.87 -11.87
N ASP A 370 14.87 -12.01 -12.36
CA ASP A 370 15.21 -10.94 -13.31
C ASP A 370 15.91 -9.79 -12.56
N PRO A 371 17.22 -9.53 -12.80
CA PRO A 371 17.95 -8.49 -12.07
C PRO A 371 17.40 -7.09 -12.34
N LYS A 372 16.71 -6.87 -13.46
CA LYS A 372 16.09 -5.56 -13.78
C LYS A 372 14.89 -5.25 -12.87
N LYS A 373 14.32 -6.28 -12.23
CA LYS A 373 13.20 -6.16 -11.28
C LYS A 373 13.66 -6.27 -9.82
N GLN A 374 14.96 -6.19 -9.55
CA GLN A 374 15.55 -6.32 -8.22
C GLN A 374 16.28 -5.03 -7.79
N GLN A 375 15.74 -3.88 -8.18
CA GLN A 375 16.34 -2.55 -8.00
C GLN A 375 15.57 -1.69 -6.97
N GLN A 376 14.98 -2.32 -5.94
CA GLN A 376 14.22 -1.63 -4.89
C GLN A 376 15.01 -0.48 -4.25
N GLU A 377 16.33 -0.65 -4.07
CA GLU A 377 17.21 0.35 -3.44
C GLU A 377 17.28 1.66 -4.26
N ASP A 378 16.97 1.60 -5.56
CA ASP A 378 16.94 2.76 -6.47
C ASP A 378 15.50 3.27 -6.72
N SER A 379 14.49 2.64 -6.12
CA SER A 379 13.08 3.02 -6.24
C SER A 379 12.81 4.33 -5.50
N GLY A 380 11.97 5.20 -6.08
CA GLY A 380 11.57 6.47 -5.47
C GLY A 380 11.72 7.69 -6.39
N GLY A 381 12.75 7.71 -7.24
CA GLY A 381 13.10 8.89 -8.04
C GLY A 381 13.71 9.99 -7.16
N LEU A 382 13.05 11.15 -7.09
CA LEU A 382 13.52 12.28 -6.26
C LEU A 382 13.60 11.97 -4.76
N SER A 383 12.72 11.09 -4.28
CA SER A 383 12.68 10.65 -2.88
C SER A 383 12.74 9.13 -2.83
N ILE A 384 13.89 8.57 -2.46
CA ILE A 384 14.08 7.11 -2.37
C ILE A 384 13.05 6.50 -1.41
N ASP A 385 12.41 5.41 -1.85
CA ASP A 385 11.49 4.61 -1.04
C ASP A 385 12.00 3.17 -0.99
N ASN A 386 12.47 2.74 0.19
CA ASN A 386 12.88 1.36 0.42
C ASN A 386 11.97 0.70 1.46
N SER A 387 10.68 0.69 1.15
CA SER A 387 9.65 0.14 2.01
C SER A 387 9.53 -1.39 1.87
N SER A 388 10.13 -2.00 0.84
CA SER A 388 9.89 -3.36 0.32
C SER A 388 8.63 -3.51 -0.55
N ALA A 389 7.90 -2.42 -0.81
CA ALA A 389 6.70 -2.46 -1.65
C ALA A 389 6.99 -2.75 -3.14
N GLU A 390 8.22 -2.50 -3.60
CA GLU A 390 8.72 -2.80 -4.95
C GLU A 390 9.68 -4.00 -4.97
N ASN A 391 9.76 -4.79 -3.89
CA ASN A 391 10.44 -6.09 -3.93
C ASN A 391 9.66 -7.03 -4.85
N HIS A 392 10.38 -7.64 -5.80
CA HIS A 392 9.81 -8.49 -6.83
C HIS A 392 10.67 -9.73 -7.06
N CYS A 393 10.19 -10.66 -7.87
CA CYS A 393 10.78 -11.98 -8.07
C CYS A 393 10.81 -12.71 -6.72
N THR A 394 9.60 -12.89 -6.17
CA THR A 394 9.35 -13.49 -4.86
C THR A 394 8.13 -14.41 -4.87
N ILE A 395 8.09 -15.34 -3.93
CA ILE A 395 6.97 -16.26 -3.69
C ILE A 395 5.89 -15.56 -2.87
N VAL A 396 4.65 -15.63 -3.35
CA VAL A 396 3.48 -14.94 -2.78
C VAL A 396 2.33 -15.89 -2.44
N SER A 397 2.31 -17.10 -3.02
CA SER A 397 1.32 -18.13 -2.72
C SER A 397 2.01 -19.47 -2.49
N ILE A 398 1.63 -20.18 -1.42
CA ILE A 398 2.17 -21.49 -1.06
C ILE A 398 1.04 -22.35 -0.51
N LYS A 399 0.86 -23.54 -1.08
CA LYS A 399 -0.04 -24.57 -0.56
C LYS A 399 0.45 -25.96 -0.89
N ASP A 400 0.47 -26.84 0.09
CA ASP A 400 0.58 -28.29 -0.12
C ASP A 400 -0.82 -28.93 -0.17
N SER A 401 -0.89 -30.13 -0.76
CA SER A 401 -2.15 -30.87 -0.86
C SER A 401 -2.57 -31.42 0.50
N LYS A 402 -3.86 -31.29 0.85
CA LYS A 402 -4.42 -31.96 2.04
C LYS A 402 -4.41 -33.49 1.96
N LEU A 403 -4.18 -34.04 0.76
CA LEU A 403 -4.16 -35.48 0.51
C LEU A 403 -2.74 -36.04 0.58
N ASP A 404 -1.73 -35.26 0.17
CA ASP A 404 -0.32 -35.64 0.17
C ASP A 404 0.58 -34.40 0.37
N GLU A 405 1.25 -34.31 1.53
CA GLU A 405 2.16 -33.21 1.89
C GLU A 405 3.38 -33.09 0.96
N ASN A 406 3.67 -34.12 0.16
CA ASN A 406 4.76 -34.07 -0.82
C ASN A 406 4.38 -33.28 -2.07
N VAL A 407 3.08 -33.06 -2.32
CA VAL A 407 2.58 -32.27 -3.44
C VAL A 407 2.45 -30.82 -3.00
N ILE A 408 3.41 -29.99 -3.38
CA ILE A 408 3.51 -28.59 -2.96
C ILE A 408 3.44 -27.69 -4.20
N TRP A 409 2.56 -26.69 -4.13
CA TRP A 409 2.37 -25.68 -5.16
C TRP A 409 2.84 -24.30 -4.67
N VAL A 410 3.49 -23.58 -5.56
CA VAL A 410 4.01 -22.23 -5.33
C VAL A 410 3.61 -21.31 -6.47
N GLY A 411 3.17 -20.10 -6.14
CA GLY A 411 2.94 -18.98 -7.08
C GLY A 411 3.82 -17.78 -6.76
N THR A 412 4.30 -17.08 -7.78
CA THR A 412 5.21 -15.92 -7.66
C THR A 412 4.61 -14.64 -8.22
N ASP A 413 5.10 -13.49 -7.74
CA ASP A 413 4.71 -12.15 -8.22
C ASP A 413 5.14 -11.88 -9.67
N ASP A 414 6.19 -12.56 -10.13
CA ASP A 414 6.66 -12.55 -11.52
C ASP A 414 6.03 -13.61 -12.42
N GLY A 415 5.02 -14.32 -11.92
CA GLY A 415 4.08 -15.11 -12.72
C GLY A 415 4.40 -16.58 -12.91
N ASN A 416 5.41 -17.13 -12.24
CA ASN A 416 5.62 -18.56 -12.22
C ASN A 416 4.54 -19.27 -11.37
N ILE A 417 4.22 -20.50 -11.79
CA ILE A 417 3.53 -21.50 -10.98
C ILE A 417 4.38 -22.77 -10.97
N GLN A 418 4.79 -23.20 -9.79
CA GLN A 418 5.76 -24.27 -9.59
C GLN A 418 5.12 -25.39 -8.78
N ILE A 419 5.42 -26.63 -9.13
CA ILE A 419 4.98 -27.82 -8.40
C ILE A 419 6.17 -28.69 -8.00
N SER A 420 6.15 -29.17 -6.76
CA SER A 420 6.93 -30.32 -6.29
C SER A 420 5.98 -31.47 -5.97
N ARG A 421 6.45 -32.70 -6.19
CA ARG A 421 5.70 -33.93 -5.84
C ARG A 421 6.54 -34.88 -4.98
N ASP A 422 7.66 -34.40 -4.44
CA ASP A 422 8.62 -35.16 -3.64
C ASP A 422 9.05 -34.41 -2.37
N GLY A 423 8.18 -33.51 -1.89
CA GLY A 423 8.39 -32.76 -0.66
C GLY A 423 9.41 -31.63 -0.78
N GLY A 424 9.57 -31.07 -1.99
CA GLY A 424 10.47 -29.95 -2.30
C GLY A 424 11.87 -30.37 -2.75
N LYS A 425 12.11 -31.65 -3.08
CA LYS A 425 13.44 -32.05 -3.59
C LYS A 425 13.62 -31.61 -5.04
N THR A 426 12.58 -31.75 -5.85
CA THR A 426 12.53 -31.29 -7.24
C THR A 426 11.31 -30.41 -7.49
N TRP A 427 11.45 -29.47 -8.42
CA TRP A 427 10.44 -28.47 -8.77
C TRP A 427 10.30 -28.40 -10.28
N THR A 428 9.06 -28.25 -10.76
CA THR A 428 8.72 -28.04 -12.16
C THR A 428 7.89 -26.78 -12.31
N ASN A 429 8.34 -25.84 -13.14
CA ASN A 429 7.54 -24.68 -13.51
C ASN A 429 6.55 -25.09 -14.61
N VAL A 430 5.26 -24.92 -14.34
CA VAL A 430 4.17 -25.35 -15.23
C VAL A 430 3.39 -24.19 -15.84
N VAL A 431 3.84 -22.94 -15.63
CA VAL A 431 3.16 -21.75 -16.18
C VAL A 431 3.07 -21.78 -17.71
N GLY A 432 4.09 -22.33 -18.38
CA GLY A 432 4.14 -22.41 -19.85
C GLY A 432 3.04 -23.27 -20.47
N ASN A 433 2.34 -24.06 -19.65
CA ASN A 433 1.22 -24.90 -20.10
C ASN A 433 -0.14 -24.19 -19.98
N ILE A 434 -0.18 -22.96 -19.45
CA ILE A 434 -1.43 -22.20 -19.29
C ILE A 434 -1.76 -21.47 -20.59
N PRO A 435 -2.89 -21.76 -21.24
CA PRO A 435 -3.26 -21.11 -22.49
C PRO A 435 -3.68 -19.67 -22.25
N SER A 436 -3.28 -18.77 -23.15
CA SER A 436 -3.74 -17.36 -23.19
C SER A 436 -3.47 -16.52 -21.94
N LEU A 437 -2.52 -16.94 -21.08
CA LEU A 437 -2.02 -16.12 -19.97
C LEU A 437 -0.88 -15.21 -20.47
N PRO A 438 -0.96 -13.87 -20.29
CA PRO A 438 0.16 -13.00 -20.61
C PRO A 438 1.40 -13.35 -19.79
N ALA A 439 2.58 -13.24 -20.41
CA ALA A 439 3.83 -13.51 -19.73
C ALA A 439 4.00 -12.63 -18.48
N ASN A 440 4.58 -13.20 -17.42
CA ASN A 440 4.87 -12.54 -16.15
C ASN A 440 3.63 -11.96 -15.42
N THR A 441 2.43 -12.50 -15.67
CA THR A 441 1.23 -12.12 -14.93
C THR A 441 1.32 -12.70 -13.52
N TRP A 442 1.20 -11.87 -12.48
CA TRP A 442 1.31 -12.26 -11.07
C TRP A 442 0.39 -13.43 -10.73
N CYS A 443 0.92 -14.55 -10.20
CA CYS A 443 0.13 -15.67 -9.68
C CYS A 443 -0.41 -15.34 -8.28
N SER A 444 -1.65 -14.83 -8.21
CA SER A 444 -2.22 -14.26 -6.98
C SER A 444 -2.60 -15.33 -5.94
N SER A 445 -2.86 -16.55 -6.41
CA SER A 445 -3.12 -17.71 -5.57
C SER A 445 -2.97 -19.01 -6.37
N VAL A 446 -2.49 -20.06 -5.70
CA VAL A 446 -2.58 -21.46 -6.15
C VAL A 446 -3.13 -22.31 -5.00
N GLU A 447 -4.18 -23.08 -5.29
CA GLU A 447 -4.96 -23.85 -4.32
C GLU A 447 -5.11 -25.29 -4.83
N PRO A 448 -4.44 -26.29 -4.19
CA PRO A 448 -4.58 -27.69 -4.53
C PRO A 448 -6.01 -28.19 -4.39
N GLY A 449 -6.39 -29.15 -5.23
CA GLY A 449 -7.68 -29.80 -5.17
C GLY A 449 -7.89 -30.56 -3.87
N TYR A 450 -9.13 -30.62 -3.43
CA TYR A 450 -9.52 -31.27 -2.19
C TYR A 450 -9.85 -32.75 -2.38
N LYS A 451 -10.15 -33.18 -3.62
CA LYS A 451 -10.58 -34.55 -3.92
C LYS A 451 -9.52 -35.39 -4.65
N ASP A 452 -8.53 -34.74 -5.24
CA ASP A 452 -7.49 -35.37 -6.05
C ASP A 452 -6.19 -34.57 -5.99
N THR A 453 -5.05 -35.25 -5.77
CA THR A 453 -3.71 -34.63 -5.71
C THR A 453 -3.26 -34.05 -7.05
N ALA A 454 -3.80 -34.55 -8.17
CA ALA A 454 -3.49 -34.04 -9.51
C ALA A 454 -4.22 -32.72 -9.82
N THR A 455 -5.25 -32.39 -9.05
CA THR A 455 -6.05 -31.18 -9.25
C THR A 455 -5.42 -29.98 -8.55
N ALA A 456 -5.43 -28.83 -9.22
CA ALA A 456 -5.13 -27.54 -8.61
C ALA A 456 -5.85 -26.42 -9.35
N TYR A 457 -6.07 -25.31 -8.65
CA TYR A 457 -6.68 -24.10 -9.18
C TYR A 457 -5.71 -22.94 -9.00
N ALA A 458 -5.65 -22.03 -9.99
CA ALA A 458 -4.76 -20.89 -9.93
C ALA A 458 -5.46 -19.62 -10.42
N THR A 459 -5.20 -18.51 -9.75
CA THR A 459 -5.61 -17.17 -10.18
C THR A 459 -4.41 -16.32 -10.52
N PHE A 460 -4.53 -15.50 -11.56
CA PHE A 460 -3.50 -14.56 -11.97
C PHE A 460 -4.09 -13.15 -12.08
N THR A 461 -3.27 -12.13 -11.87
CA THR A 461 -3.72 -10.73 -11.94
C THR A 461 -2.70 -9.81 -12.61
N GLY A 462 -3.18 -9.01 -13.57
CA GLY A 462 -2.39 -8.01 -14.28
C GLY A 462 -2.69 -6.58 -13.84
N TYR A 463 -3.42 -6.38 -12.73
CA TYR A 463 -3.90 -5.04 -12.36
C TYR A 463 -2.76 -4.02 -12.16
N GLN A 464 -1.57 -4.49 -11.77
CA GLN A 464 -0.36 -3.66 -11.60
C GLN A 464 0.38 -3.34 -12.91
N THR A 465 -0.14 -3.80 -14.04
CA THR A 465 0.24 -3.39 -15.40
C THR A 465 -0.98 -2.82 -16.15
N GLY A 466 -2.07 -2.54 -15.41
CA GLY A 466 -3.36 -2.07 -15.92
C GLY A 466 -4.15 -3.06 -16.75
N ASP A 467 -3.81 -4.35 -16.72
CA ASP A 467 -4.65 -5.42 -17.24
C ASP A 467 -5.64 -5.90 -16.16
N PHE A 468 -6.91 -5.52 -16.33
CA PHE A 468 -8.00 -5.89 -15.42
C PHE A 468 -8.79 -7.12 -15.89
N LYS A 469 -8.27 -7.92 -16.82
CA LYS A 469 -8.90 -9.18 -17.22
C LYS A 469 -8.88 -10.20 -16.07
N THR A 470 -9.88 -11.07 -16.05
CA THR A 470 -9.93 -12.20 -15.13
C THR A 470 -9.11 -13.36 -15.67
N TYR A 471 -8.22 -13.92 -14.85
CA TYR A 471 -7.47 -15.13 -15.17
C TYR A 471 -7.66 -16.17 -14.05
N ILE A 472 -8.43 -17.21 -14.33
CA ILE A 472 -8.71 -18.33 -13.43
C ILE A 472 -8.56 -19.62 -14.22
N TYR A 473 -7.76 -20.55 -13.70
CA TYR A 473 -7.48 -21.82 -14.35
C TYR A 473 -7.58 -23.00 -13.39
N LYS A 474 -7.90 -24.17 -13.96
CA LYS A 474 -7.89 -25.47 -13.30
C LYS A 474 -6.97 -26.42 -14.06
N THR A 475 -6.23 -27.24 -13.32
CA THR A 475 -5.56 -28.44 -13.85
C THR A 475 -6.10 -29.67 -13.10
N THR A 476 -6.02 -30.83 -13.74
CA THR A 476 -6.33 -32.16 -13.16
C THR A 476 -5.21 -33.17 -13.44
N ASP A 477 -4.02 -32.70 -13.84
CA ASP A 477 -2.91 -33.55 -14.27
C ASP A 477 -1.54 -33.03 -13.80
N PHE A 478 -1.51 -32.37 -12.64
CA PHE A 478 -0.33 -31.73 -12.06
C PHE A 478 0.23 -30.59 -12.91
N GLY A 479 -0.64 -29.85 -13.61
CA GLY A 479 -0.29 -28.66 -14.39
C GLY A 479 0.26 -28.95 -15.77
N LYS A 480 0.14 -30.18 -16.28
CA LYS A 480 0.51 -30.48 -17.68
C LYS A 480 -0.46 -29.84 -18.66
N THR A 481 -1.74 -29.76 -18.29
CA THR A 481 -2.77 -29.03 -19.01
C THR A 481 -3.58 -28.15 -18.06
N TRP A 482 -4.08 -27.05 -18.58
CA TRP A 482 -4.90 -26.09 -17.84
C TRP A 482 -6.13 -25.69 -18.64
N GLN A 483 -7.27 -25.63 -17.96
CA GLN A 483 -8.53 -25.17 -18.49
C GLN A 483 -8.88 -23.83 -17.84
N SER A 484 -9.30 -22.84 -18.64
CA SER A 484 -9.85 -21.60 -18.10
C SER A 484 -11.23 -21.87 -17.49
N LEU A 485 -11.47 -21.28 -16.31
CA LEU A 485 -12.77 -21.31 -15.63
C LEU A 485 -13.55 -20.00 -15.78
N VAL A 486 -13.05 -19.05 -16.58
CA VAL A 486 -13.70 -17.76 -16.77
C VAL A 486 -14.99 -17.94 -17.56
N THR A 487 -16.08 -17.37 -17.05
CA THR A 487 -17.37 -17.26 -17.73
C THR A 487 -17.70 -15.79 -17.99
N GLU A 488 -18.72 -15.53 -18.80
CA GLU A 488 -19.16 -14.16 -19.09
C GLU A 488 -19.61 -13.39 -17.84
N ASP A 489 -20.06 -14.09 -16.80
CA ASP A 489 -20.56 -13.51 -15.55
C ASP A 489 -19.44 -13.02 -14.62
N ILE A 490 -18.20 -13.52 -14.81
CA ILE A 490 -17.08 -13.11 -13.97
C ILE A 490 -16.50 -11.81 -14.52
N LYS A 491 -16.54 -10.75 -13.70
CA LYS A 491 -16.05 -9.41 -14.03
C LYS A 491 -14.85 -9.02 -13.15
N GLY A 492 -13.93 -8.23 -13.71
CA GLY A 492 -12.77 -7.71 -12.98
C GLY A 492 -11.59 -8.67 -12.94
N PHE A 493 -10.90 -8.77 -11.80
CA PHE A 493 -9.77 -9.66 -11.60
C PHE A 493 -9.98 -10.56 -10.39
N ALA A 494 -9.39 -11.76 -10.40
CA ALA A 494 -9.52 -12.74 -9.33
C ALA A 494 -8.28 -12.74 -8.41
N ARG A 495 -8.52 -12.91 -7.10
CA ARG A 495 -7.44 -13.02 -6.09
C ARG A 495 -7.23 -14.44 -5.56
N VAL A 496 -8.28 -15.26 -5.53
CA VAL A 496 -8.27 -16.65 -5.05
C VAL A 496 -9.49 -17.38 -5.62
N ILE A 497 -9.34 -18.67 -5.87
CA ILE A 497 -10.43 -19.63 -6.11
C ILE A 497 -10.15 -20.88 -5.29
N ARG A 498 -11.16 -21.46 -4.65
CA ARG A 498 -11.04 -22.70 -3.89
C ARG A 498 -12.14 -23.65 -4.31
N GLU A 499 -11.81 -24.93 -4.32
CA GLU A 499 -12.81 -25.99 -4.45
C GLU A 499 -13.61 -26.08 -3.15
N ASP A 500 -14.92 -26.30 -3.23
CA ASP A 500 -15.71 -26.57 -2.04
C ASP A 500 -15.32 -27.94 -1.44
N SER A 501 -15.23 -27.98 -0.12
CA SER A 501 -14.83 -29.15 0.68
C SER A 501 -15.78 -30.33 0.54
#